data_AF-A0A849SPT3-F1
#
_entry.id   AF-A0A849SPT3-F1
#
_cell.length_a   1.000
_cell.length_b   1.000
_cell.length_c   1.000
_cell.angle_alpha   90.00
_cell.angle_beta   90.00
_cell.angle_gamma   90.00
#
_symmetry.space_group_name_H-M   'P 1'
#
loop_
_entity.id
_entity.type
_entity.pdbx_description
1 polymer ?
#
loop_
_entity_poly.entity_id
_entity_poly.type
_entity_poly.pdbx_seq_one_letter_code
_entity_poly.pdbx_strand_id
1 'polypeptide(L)' 'QVWEAQVPVDAMRELRGRHLVSGFVRHGDRVNVRIVAGSAPVADARPVAPTLEEVYLHHVAAARGATEPAPGVAAA' A
#
# COMPACT_ATOMS: atom_id res chain seq x y z
N GLN A 1 -3.08 5.19 7.99
CA GLN A 1 -2.95 6.57 7.49
C GLN A 1 -2.54 6.52 6.02
N VAL A 2 -2.81 7.57 5.25
CA VAL A 2 -2.38 7.65 3.84
C VAL A 2 -1.27 8.69 3.71
N TRP A 3 -0.27 8.34 2.91
CA TRP A 3 0.92 9.13 2.64
C TRP A 3 1.07 9.33 1.15
N GLU A 4 1.53 10.51 0.74
CA GLU A 4 1.92 10.78 -0.63
C GLU A 4 3.41 11.09 -0.69
N ALA A 5 4.13 10.55 -1.68
CA ALA A 5 5.56 10.79 -1.85
C ALA A 5 5.93 10.79 -3.33
N GLN A 6 7.04 11.45 -3.67
CA GLN A 6 7.68 11.26 -4.97
C GLN A 6 8.88 10.33 -4.83
N VAL A 7 8.88 9.24 -5.59
CA VAL A 7 9.95 8.24 -5.58
C VAL A 7 10.49 8.01 -7.00
N PRO A 8 11.74 7.52 -7.15
CA PRO A 8 12.20 6.98 -8.43
C PRO A 8 11.34 5.77 -8.85
N VAL A 9 11.15 5.60 -10.16
CA VAL A 9 10.34 4.48 -10.70
C VAL A 9 10.88 3.11 -10.27
N ASP A 10 12.19 2.97 -10.13
CA ASP A 10 12.85 1.70 -9.76
C ASP A 10 12.58 1.31 -8.30
N ALA A 11 12.29 2.29 -7.43
CA ALA A 11 11.93 2.06 -6.03
C ALA A 11 10.52 1.45 -5.88
N MET A 12 9.66 1.54 -6.91
CA MET A 12 8.27 1.08 -6.83
C MET A 12 8.14 -0.42 -6.57
N ARG A 13 9.10 -1.24 -7.02
CA ARG A 13 9.08 -2.69 -6.77
C ARG A 13 9.23 -2.98 -5.27
N GLU A 14 10.23 -2.37 -4.64
CA GLU A 14 10.48 -2.52 -3.21
C GLU A 14 9.32 -1.95 -2.39
N LEU A 15 8.83 -0.77 -2.76
CA LEU A 15 7.76 -0.07 -2.07
C LEU A 15 6.46 -0.91 -2.03
N ARG A 16 6.08 -1.53 -3.15
CA ARG A 16 4.91 -2.44 -3.24
C ARG A 16 5.12 -3.75 -2.48
N GLY A 17 6.36 -4.18 -2.27
CA GLY A 17 6.67 -5.36 -1.47
C GLY A 17 6.52 -5.11 0.03
N ARG A 18 6.70 -3.86 0.48
CA ARG A 18 6.67 -3.48 1.90
C ARG A 18 5.37 -2.81 2.33
N HIS A 19 4.65 -2.18 1.41
CA HIS A 19 3.51 -1.33 1.73
C HIS A 19 2.36 -1.53 0.74
N LEU A 20 1.15 -1.25 1.22
CA LEU A 20 -0.03 -1.16 0.37
C LEU A 20 0.01 0.15 -0.41
N VAL A 21 0.28 0.06 -1.71
CA VAL A 21 0.20 1.20 -2.63
C VAL A 21 -1.21 1.30 -3.17
N SER A 22 -1.92 2.39 -2.86
CA SER A 22 -3.29 2.65 -3.32
C SER A 22 -3.34 3.29 -4.70
N GLY A 23 -2.31 4.05 -5.08
CA GLY A 23 -2.27 4.71 -6.38
C GLY A 23 -0.88 5.22 -6.73
N PHE A 24 -0.64 5.43 -8.02
CA PHE A 24 0.59 6.03 -8.51
C PHE A 24 0.40 6.72 -9.85
N VAL A 25 1.15 7.81 -10.08
CA VAL A 25 1.21 8.55 -11.34
C VAL A 25 2.68 8.73 -11.73
N ARG A 26 3.06 8.22 -12.90
CA ARG A 26 4.44 8.27 -13.40
C ARG A 26 4.67 9.53 -14.24
N HIS A 27 5.76 10.23 -13.97
CA HIS A 27 6.28 11.35 -14.74
C HIS A 27 7.77 11.11 -15.02
N GLY A 28 8.09 10.54 -16.19
CA GLY A 28 9.46 10.19 -16.55
C GLY A 28 10.05 9.09 -15.67
N ASP A 29 11.12 9.41 -14.95
CA ASP A 29 11.83 8.58 -13.98
C ASP A 29 11.28 8.71 -12.55
N ARG A 30 10.31 9.61 -12.33
CA ARG A 30 9.67 9.85 -11.04
C ARG A 30 8.24 9.32 -11.01
N VAL A 31 7.78 8.96 -9.82
CA VAL A 31 6.43 8.49 -9.57
C VAL A 31 5.89 9.21 -8.34
N ASN A 32 4.77 9.90 -8.49
CA ASN A 32 3.97 10.32 -7.34
C ASN A 32 3.15 9.11 -6.89
N VAL A 33 3.31 8.69 -5.65
CA VAL A 33 2.73 7.46 -5.11
C VAL A 33 1.92 7.75 -3.85
N ARG A 34 0.77 7.07 -3.72
CA ARG A 34 -0.08 7.07 -2.54
C ARG A 34 0.04 5.73 -1.82
N ILE A 35 0.29 5.78 -0.52
CA ILE A 35 0.71 4.64 0.29
C ILE A 35 -0.11 4.60 1.57
N VAL A 36 -0.68 3.43 1.89
CA VAL A 36 -1.32 3.18 3.18
C VAL A 36 -0.27 2.61 4.15
N ALA A 37 0.03 3.35 5.22
CA ALA A 37 0.99 2.95 6.25
C ALA A 37 0.64 3.55 7.63
N GLY A 38 1.15 2.93 8.69
CA GLY A 38 0.99 3.42 10.07
C GLY A 38 1.89 4.63 10.39
N SER A 39 3.01 4.76 9.69
CA SER A 39 3.99 5.85 9.80
C SER A 39 4.50 6.24 8.42
N ALA A 40 5.22 7.36 8.31
CA ALA A 40 5.82 7.82 7.07
C ALA A 40 6.74 6.72 6.48
N PRO A 41 6.46 6.20 5.27
CA PRO A 41 7.21 5.07 4.69
C PRO A 41 8.54 5.49 4.04
N VAL A 42 8.68 6.78 3.70
CA VAL A 42 9.88 7.40 3.13
C VAL A 42 10.06 8.80 3.70
N ALA A 43 11.30 9.33 3.65
CA ALA A 43 11.66 10.61 4.29
C ALA A 43 10.78 11.79 3.85
N ASP A 44 10.47 11.90 2.56
CA ASP A 44 9.68 13.02 2.00
C ASP A 44 8.18 12.72 1.89
N ALA A 45 7.70 11.70 2.59
CA ALA A 45 6.29 11.36 2.57
C ALA A 45 5.46 12.38 3.36
N ARG A 46 4.46 12.97 2.70
CA ARG A 46 3.50 13.87 3.34
C ARG A 46 2.21 13.14 3.71
N PRO A 47 1.63 13.39 4.89
CA PRO A 47 0.33 12.84 5.22
C PRO A 47 -0.73 13.51 4.36
N VAL A 48 -1.68 12.71 3.87
CA VAL A 48 -2.80 13.19 3.05
C VAL A 48 -4.12 12.58 3.53
N ALA A 49 -5.22 13.27 3.25
CA ALA A 49 -6.54 12.71 3.50
C ALA A 49 -6.75 11.45 2.63
N PRO A 50 -7.33 10.37 3.21
CA PRO A 50 -7.68 9.19 2.44
C PRO A 50 -8.84 9.47 1.47
N THR A 51 -8.79 8.86 0.29
CA THR A 51 -9.91 8.76 -0.63
C THR A 51 -10.84 7.60 -0.23
N LEU A 52 -12.01 7.51 -0.86
CA LEU A 52 -12.92 6.37 -0.67
C LEU A 52 -12.26 5.04 -1.03
N GLU A 53 -11.47 5.00 -2.09
CA GLU A 53 -10.70 3.83 -2.50
C GLU A 53 -9.78 3.35 -1.37
N GLU A 54 -9.08 4.27 -0.70
CA GLU A 54 -8.14 3.94 0.36
C GLU A 54 -8.82 3.45 1.64
N VAL A 55 -9.98 4.04 1.97
CA VAL A 55 -10.83 3.55 3.06
C VAL A 55 -11.29 2.13 2.75
N TYR A 56 -11.75 1.87 1.52
CA TYR A 56 -12.20 0.55 1.11
C TYR A 56 -11.06 -0.48 1.11
N LEU A 57 -9.90 -0.12 0.55
CA LEU A 57 -8.71 -0.96 0.53
C LEU A 57 -8.25 -1.32 1.94
N HIS A 58 -8.34 -0.40 2.91
CA HIS A 58 -8.02 -0.69 4.31
C HIS A 58 -8.93 -1.79 4.88
N HIS A 59 -10.24 -1.71 4.65
CA HIS A 59 -11.19 -2.70 5.13
C HIS A 59 -11.02 -4.07 4.46
N VAL A 60 -10.79 -4.10 3.14
CA VAL A 60 -10.61 -5.36 2.40
C VAL A 60 -9.25 -6.01 2.68
N ALA A 61 -8.19 -5.22 2.79
CA ALA A 61 -6.86 -5.75 3.14
C ALA A 61 -6.86 -6.30 4.58
N ALA A 62 -7.53 -5.64 5.53
CA ALA A 62 -7.72 -6.16 6.87
C ALA A 62 -8.49 -7.50 6.86
N ALA A 63 -9.55 -7.60 6.06
CA ALA A 63 -10.30 -8.85 5.91
C ALA A 63 -9.46 -10.01 5.34
N ARG A 64 -8.53 -9.72 4.40
CA ARG A 64 -7.60 -10.71 3.84
C ARG A 64 -6.49 -11.13 4.80
N GLY A 65 -6.10 -10.25 5.72
CA GLY A 65 -5.18 -10.58 6.82
C GLY A 65 -5.85 -11.31 7.99
N ALA A 66 -7.18 -11.23 8.10
CA ALA A 66 -8.00 -11.93 9.10
C ALA A 66 -8.49 -13.30 8.62
N THR A 67 -8.20 -13.71 7.39
CA THR A 67 -8.34 -15.12 6.99
C THR A 67 -7.24 -15.91 7.69
N GLU A 68 -7.57 -16.43 8.88
CA GLU A 68 -6.93 -17.63 9.43
C GLU A 68 -6.78 -18.67 8.30
N PRO A 69 -5.65 -19.38 8.20
CA PRO A 69 -5.57 -20.51 7.29
C PRO A 69 -6.72 -21.47 7.64
N ALA A 70 -7.55 -21.79 6.64
CA ALA A 70 -8.65 -22.72 6.82
C ALA A 70 -8.14 -24.00 7.51
N PRO A 71 -8.74 -24.42 8.65
CA PRO A 71 -8.33 -25.66 9.28
C PRO A 71 -8.77 -26.81 8.37
N GLY A 72 -7.78 -27.57 7.88
CA GLY A 72 -8.00 -28.88 7.30
C GLY A 72 -8.60 -28.89 5.90
N VAL A 73 -7.71 -28.95 4.89
CA VAL A 73 -7.88 -30.00 3.89
C VAL A 73 -6.66 -30.90 4.03
N ALA A 74 -6.75 -31.79 5.02
CA ALA A 74 -5.83 -32.89 5.19
C ALA A 74 -5.84 -33.75 3.92
N ALA A 75 -4.63 -34.13 3.50
CA ALA A 75 -4.41 -35.13 2.47
C ALA A 75 -5.23 -36.40 2.77
N ALA A 76 -5.90 -36.89 1.73
CA ALA A 76 -6.38 -38.27 1.61
C ALA A 76 -5.66 -38.89 0.41
#